data_AF-A0A3S0GYD9-F1
#
_entry.id   AF-A0A3S0GYD9-F1
#
_cell.length_a   1.000
_cell.length_b   1.000
_cell.length_c   1.000
_cell.angle_alpha   90.00
_cell.angle_beta   90.00
_cell.angle_gamma   90.00
#
_symmetry.space_group_name_H-M   'P 1'
#
loop_
_entity.id
_entity.type
_entity.pdbx_description
1 polymer ?
#
loop_
_entity_poly.entity_id
_entity_poly.type
_entity_poly.pdbx_seq_one_letter_code
_entity_poly.pdbx_strand_id
1 'polypeptide(L)'
;MLLEIEAVEESAVDGAMLSRETALPQNGPSESSRRGATSPSSSMTVPELVFFIVAAFRRHPHINNFLTHISGGSWSRIEQALQVIVDPDASGRDLSPLARNIIDLICADRGVTSRIVKPYYRKLLVRALGETVARRLISHVTCLFVESEAVACQIAPPRRANEATSSSRGVDG
;
A
#
# COMPACT_ATOMS: atom_id res chain seq x y z
N MET A 1 11.97 -6.57 25.35
CA MET A 1 11.04 -7.70 25.14
C MET A 1 11.16 -8.13 23.69
N LEU A 2 11.90 -9.21 23.43
CA LEU A 2 11.93 -9.87 22.13
C LEU A 2 10.61 -10.63 21.95
N LEU A 3 10.00 -10.53 20.77
CA LEU A 3 8.94 -11.45 20.35
C LEU A 3 9.50 -12.30 19.21
N GLU A 4 9.71 -13.57 19.53
CA GLU A 4 9.98 -14.65 18.58
C GLU A 4 8.76 -14.82 17.67
N ILE A 5 9.01 -14.91 16.36
CA ILE A 5 8.00 -15.23 15.35
C ILE A 5 8.25 -16.69 14.97
N GLU A 6 7.40 -17.59 15.45
CA GLU A 6 7.35 -18.97 14.98
C GLU A 6 6.90 -19.00 13.51
N ALA A 7 7.73 -19.56 12.66
CA ALA A 7 7.45 -19.81 11.26
C ALA A 7 6.54 -21.04 11.12
N VAL A 8 5.50 -20.90 10.30
CA VAL A 8 4.64 -22.01 9.86
C VAL A 8 5.40 -22.85 8.84
N GLU A 9 5.72 -24.10 9.19
CA GLU A 9 6.12 -25.13 8.22
C GLU A 9 4.88 -25.72 7.55
N GLU A 10 4.77 -25.54 6.23
CA GLU A 10 3.80 -26.24 5.39
C GLU A 10 4.51 -27.43 4.74
N SER A 11 4.09 -28.63 5.17
CA SER A 11 4.64 -29.92 4.77
C SER A 11 4.41 -30.21 3.29
N ALA A 12 5.50 -30.40 2.55
CA ALA A 12 5.50 -30.88 1.17
C ALA A 12 5.28 -32.40 1.16
N VAL A 13 4.24 -32.82 0.45
CA VAL A 13 3.96 -34.23 0.12
C VAL A 13 4.87 -34.67 -1.03
N ASP A 14 5.79 -35.60 -0.73
CA ASP A 14 6.54 -36.37 -1.73
C ASP A 14 6.11 -37.84 -1.64
N GLY A 15 5.89 -38.45 -2.79
CA GLY A 15 5.24 -39.75 -2.91
C GLY A 15 5.17 -40.22 -4.36
N ALA A 16 6.34 -40.31 -4.98
CA ALA A 16 6.53 -40.94 -6.28
C ALA A 16 6.07 -42.42 -6.26
N MET A 17 5.25 -42.82 -7.24
CA MET A 17 5.13 -44.22 -7.64
C MET A 17 5.04 -44.29 -9.17
N LEU A 18 6.20 -44.49 -9.81
CA LEU A 18 6.34 -44.82 -11.22
C LEU A 18 6.24 -46.34 -11.39
N SER A 19 5.13 -46.81 -11.99
CA SER A 19 5.06 -48.12 -12.63
C SER A 19 4.53 -47.97 -14.05
N ARG A 20 5.15 -48.73 -14.92
CA ARG A 20 5.19 -48.63 -16.37
C ARG A 20 4.08 -49.47 -17.01
N GLU A 21 3.69 -49.06 -18.22
CA GLU A 21 3.28 -49.93 -19.33
C GLU A 21 1.82 -50.43 -19.39
N THR A 22 1.01 -49.93 -20.35
CA THR A 22 0.55 -50.65 -21.57
C THR A 22 -0.57 -49.92 -22.34
N ALA A 23 -0.40 -49.87 -23.66
CA ALA A 23 -1.29 -49.69 -24.84
C ALA A 23 -2.73 -49.08 -24.80
N LEU A 24 -2.97 -48.23 -25.82
CA LEU A 24 -4.19 -47.67 -26.49
C LEU A 24 -5.42 -48.61 -26.61
N PRO A 25 -6.68 -48.15 -26.86
CA PRO A 25 -7.06 -47.13 -27.88
C PRO A 25 -8.30 -46.19 -27.67
N GLN A 26 -8.30 -45.11 -28.48
CA GLN A 26 -9.37 -44.37 -29.19
C GLN A 26 -10.79 -44.06 -28.63
N ASN A 27 -11.17 -42.80 -28.91
CA ASN A 27 -12.52 -42.23 -29.16
C ASN A 27 -13.39 -41.74 -27.98
N GLY A 28 -13.42 -40.41 -27.82
CA GLY A 28 -14.53 -39.68 -27.20
C GLY A 28 -14.52 -38.20 -27.65
N PRO A 29 -15.65 -37.62 -28.10
CA PRO A 29 -15.71 -36.21 -28.44
C PRO A 29 -15.95 -35.41 -27.16
N SER A 30 -14.89 -34.94 -26.51
CA SER A 30 -15.05 -33.97 -25.41
C SER A 30 -15.10 -32.56 -25.97
N GLU A 31 -16.33 -32.13 -26.24
CA GLU A 31 -16.74 -30.74 -26.09
C GLU A 31 -16.38 -30.26 -24.67
N SER A 32 -15.15 -29.78 -24.50
CA SER A 32 -14.87 -28.73 -23.52
C SER A 32 -14.54 -27.49 -24.31
N SER A 33 -15.60 -26.98 -24.95
CA SER A 33 -15.73 -25.57 -25.27
C SER A 33 -15.35 -24.82 -24.01
N ARG A 34 -14.13 -24.28 -24.04
CA ARG A 34 -13.53 -23.46 -23.00
C ARG A 34 -14.60 -22.44 -22.65
N ARG A 35 -15.21 -22.57 -21.46
CA ARG A 35 -16.02 -21.50 -20.88
C ARG A 35 -15.18 -20.26 -21.01
N GLY A 36 -15.59 -19.38 -21.94
CA GLY A 36 -15.05 -18.06 -22.03
C GLY A 36 -15.12 -17.50 -20.63
N ALA A 37 -13.95 -17.20 -20.08
CA ALA A 37 -13.84 -16.39 -18.89
C ALA A 37 -14.36 -15.00 -19.27
N THR A 38 -15.68 -14.84 -19.29
CA THR A 38 -16.30 -13.56 -19.04
C THR A 38 -16.06 -13.29 -17.57
N SER A 39 -14.84 -12.88 -17.22
CA SER A 39 -14.64 -12.13 -15.98
C SER A 39 -15.42 -10.84 -16.17
N PRO A 40 -16.53 -10.62 -15.47
CA PRO A 40 -17.04 -9.26 -15.38
C PRO A 40 -15.91 -8.46 -14.75
N SER A 41 -15.34 -7.52 -15.50
CA SER A 41 -14.60 -6.43 -14.90
C SER A 41 -15.62 -5.63 -14.10
N SER A 42 -15.98 -6.15 -12.92
CA SER A 42 -16.89 -5.49 -12.00
C SER A 42 -16.26 -4.16 -11.66
N SER A 43 -16.76 -3.08 -12.27
CA SER A 43 -16.27 -1.75 -12.00
C SER A 43 -16.65 -1.42 -10.56
N MET A 44 -15.67 -1.51 -9.67
CA MET A 44 -15.85 -1.16 -8.26
C MET A 44 -16.00 0.37 -8.17
N THR A 45 -17.07 0.83 -7.53
CA THR A 45 -17.28 2.26 -7.26
C THR A 45 -16.28 2.75 -6.20
N VAL A 46 -16.08 4.06 -6.11
CA VAL A 46 -15.19 4.66 -5.10
C VAL A 46 -15.58 4.26 -3.67
N PRO A 47 -16.87 4.36 -3.23
CA PRO A 47 -17.25 3.93 -1.88
C PRO A 47 -16.98 2.45 -1.61
N GLU A 48 -17.23 1.57 -2.58
CA GLU A 48 -16.94 0.13 -2.44
C GLU A 48 -15.44 -0.15 -2.30
N LEU A 49 -14.61 0.56 -3.06
CA LEU A 49 -13.16 0.45 -2.97
C LEU A 49 -12.64 0.94 -1.61
N VAL A 50 -13.13 2.09 -1.15
CA VAL A 50 -12.77 2.63 0.17
C VAL A 50 -13.17 1.66 1.27
N PHE A 51 -14.40 1.17 1.24
CA PHE A 51 -14.88 0.16 2.19
C PHE A 51 -13.99 -1.09 2.19
N PHE A 52 -13.63 -1.59 1.01
CA PHE A 52 -12.75 -2.74 0.86
C PHE A 52 -11.35 -2.49 1.45
N ILE A 53 -10.74 -1.33 1.18
CA ILE A 53 -9.44 -0.95 1.73
C ILE A 53 -9.51 -0.84 3.26
N VAL A 54 -10.52 -0.16 3.79
CA VAL A 54 -10.73 -0.01 5.24
C VAL A 54 -10.88 -1.37 5.92
N ALA A 55 -11.71 -2.26 5.37
CA ALA A 55 -11.90 -3.61 5.91
C ALA A 55 -10.57 -4.41 5.92
N ALA A 56 -9.78 -4.32 4.85
CA ALA A 56 -8.48 -4.96 4.76
C ALA A 56 -7.48 -4.40 5.79
N PHE A 57 -7.42 -3.08 5.94
CA PHE A 57 -6.54 -2.42 6.91
C PHE A 57 -6.91 -2.76 8.36
N ARG A 58 -8.19 -2.84 8.70
CA ARG A 58 -8.66 -3.27 10.04
C ARG A 58 -8.23 -4.69 10.39
N ARG A 59 -8.16 -5.58 9.39
CA ARG A 59 -7.76 -6.98 9.58
C ARG A 59 -6.27 -7.19 9.70
N HIS A 60 -5.45 -6.20 9.33
CA HIS A 60 -4.00 -6.31 9.39
C HIS A 60 -3.45 -5.74 10.71
N PRO A 61 -2.80 -6.53 11.58
CA PRO A 61 -2.44 -6.11 12.94
C PRO A 61 -1.63 -4.79 13.01
N HIS A 62 -0.53 -4.70 12.26
CA HIS A 62 0.32 -3.50 12.28
C HIS A 62 -0.35 -2.26 11.68
N ILE A 63 -1.12 -2.43 10.61
CA ILE A 63 -1.80 -1.33 9.92
C ILE A 63 -2.95 -0.81 10.78
N ASN A 64 -3.76 -1.71 11.34
CA ASN A 64 -4.85 -1.37 12.25
C ASN A 64 -4.35 -0.56 13.45
N ASN A 65 -3.27 -1.01 14.11
CA ASN A 65 -2.69 -0.32 15.26
C ASN A 65 -2.22 1.10 14.89
N PHE A 66 -1.49 1.23 13.78
CA PHE A 66 -1.00 2.53 13.32
C PHE A 66 -2.15 3.48 12.96
N LEU A 67 -3.11 3.03 12.16
CA LEU A 67 -4.26 3.84 11.73
C LEU A 67 -5.14 4.24 12.92
N THR A 68 -5.41 3.31 13.84
CA THR A 68 -6.12 3.60 15.10
C THR A 68 -5.39 4.66 15.89
N HIS A 69 -4.05 4.60 15.99
CA HIS A 69 -3.26 5.60 16.68
C HIS A 69 -3.35 7.00 16.03
N ILE A 70 -3.07 7.12 14.72
CA ILE A 70 -3.01 8.43 14.05
C ILE A 70 -4.38 9.09 13.86
N SER A 71 -5.47 8.31 13.91
CA SER A 71 -6.85 8.79 13.79
C SER A 71 -7.52 9.08 15.14
N GLY A 72 -6.87 8.75 16.26
CA GLY A 72 -7.51 8.76 17.58
C GLY A 72 -8.66 7.74 17.70
N GLY A 73 -8.55 6.61 17.00
CA GLY A 73 -9.55 5.54 16.96
C GLY A 73 -10.73 5.79 16.01
N SER A 74 -10.75 6.92 15.30
CA SER A 74 -11.87 7.28 14.43
C SER A 74 -11.71 6.71 13.02
N TRP A 75 -12.35 5.57 12.77
CA TRP A 75 -12.33 4.91 11.46
C TRP A 75 -13.15 5.62 10.38
N SER A 76 -14.17 6.38 10.75
CA SER A 76 -14.88 7.25 9.81
C SER A 76 -13.98 8.35 9.24
N ARG A 77 -13.05 8.89 10.04
CA ARG A 77 -12.04 9.86 9.54
C ARG A 77 -11.04 9.21 8.59
N ILE A 78 -10.68 7.95 8.84
CA ILE A 78 -9.83 7.17 7.92
C ILE A 78 -10.56 6.94 6.60
N GLU A 79 -11.84 6.57 6.65
CA GLU A 79 -12.68 6.35 5.48
C GLU A 79 -12.80 7.62 4.62
N GLN A 80 -13.11 8.77 5.24
CA GLN A 80 -13.17 10.07 4.56
C GLN A 80 -11.82 10.46 3.95
N ALA A 81 -10.71 10.24 4.67
CA ALA A 81 -9.38 10.50 4.15
C ALA A 81 -9.07 9.62 2.94
N LEU A 82 -9.40 8.32 3.01
CA LEU A 82 -9.23 7.39 1.90
C LEU A 82 -10.10 7.76 0.69
N GLN A 83 -11.31 8.27 0.91
CA GLN A 83 -12.19 8.72 -0.16
C GLN A 83 -11.55 9.84 -0.98
N VAL A 84 -10.91 10.82 -0.33
CA VAL A 84 -10.14 11.86 -1.02
C VAL A 84 -8.89 11.30 -1.72
N ILE A 85 -8.19 10.35 -1.09
CA ILE A 85 -6.95 9.76 -1.64
C ILE A 85 -7.20 8.95 -2.93
N VAL A 86 -8.36 8.32 -3.06
CA VAL A 86 -8.68 7.49 -4.25
C VAL A 86 -9.48 8.24 -5.31
N ASP A 87 -9.88 9.48 -5.03
CA ASP A 87 -10.59 10.34 -5.98
C ASP A 87 -9.60 10.81 -7.06
N PRO A 88 -9.81 10.44 -8.34
CA PRO A 88 -8.88 10.80 -9.41
C PRO A 88 -8.73 12.31 -9.63
N ASP A 89 -9.70 13.11 -9.18
CA ASP A 89 -9.69 14.57 -9.34
C ASP A 89 -9.04 15.29 -8.15
N ALA A 90 -8.66 14.57 -7.10
CA ALA A 90 -7.99 15.15 -5.94
C ALA A 90 -6.56 15.61 -6.26
N SER A 91 -6.15 16.71 -5.62
CA SER A 91 -4.79 17.23 -5.64
C SER A 91 -4.18 17.21 -4.25
N GLY A 92 -2.85 17.36 -4.15
CA GLY A 92 -2.14 17.42 -2.88
C GLY A 92 -2.63 18.52 -1.91
N ARG A 93 -3.30 19.57 -2.44
CA ARG A 93 -3.89 20.65 -1.63
C ARG A 93 -5.17 20.23 -0.90
N ASP A 94 -5.89 19.25 -1.43
CA ASP A 94 -7.16 18.75 -0.88
C ASP A 94 -6.93 17.79 0.29
N LEU A 95 -5.68 17.36 0.50
CA LEU A 95 -5.30 16.41 1.53
C LEU A 95 -5.30 17.04 2.92
N SER A 96 -6.19 16.52 3.77
CA SER A 96 -6.13 16.74 5.22
C SER A 96 -4.81 16.20 5.82
N PRO A 97 -4.39 16.66 7.02
CA PRO A 97 -3.21 16.10 7.70
C PRO A 97 -3.27 14.58 7.89
N LEU A 98 -4.45 14.02 8.16
CA LEU A 98 -4.63 12.58 8.26
C LEU A 98 -4.42 11.88 6.92
N ALA A 99 -4.96 12.45 5.83
CA ALA A 99 -4.77 11.90 4.49
C ALA A 99 -3.28 11.90 4.08
N ARG A 100 -2.54 12.97 4.40
CA ARG A 100 -1.09 13.03 4.20
C ARG A 100 -0.34 11.95 4.98
N ASN A 101 -0.70 11.73 6.25
CA ASN A 101 -0.10 10.66 7.06
C ASN A 101 -0.38 9.27 6.48
N ILE A 102 -1.58 9.04 5.92
CA ILE A 102 -1.94 7.78 5.25
C ILE A 102 -1.13 7.61 3.95
N ILE A 103 -0.97 8.67 3.16
CA ILE A 103 -0.16 8.61 1.95
C ILE A 103 1.33 8.38 2.28
N ASP A 104 1.88 9.06 3.30
CA ASP A 104 3.25 8.82 3.77
C ASP A 104 3.45 7.36 4.20
N LEU A 105 2.49 6.81 4.95
CA LEU A 105 2.47 5.38 5.32
C LEU A 105 2.50 4.46 4.10
N ILE A 106 1.78 4.80 3.03
CA ILE A 106 1.70 3.98 1.82
C ILE A 106 2.95 4.11 0.94
N CYS A 107 3.51 5.32 0.83
CA CYS A 107 4.47 5.66 -0.23
C CYS A 107 5.92 5.78 0.25
N ALA A 108 6.15 6.32 1.45
CA ALA A 108 7.44 6.90 1.82
C ALA A 108 8.52 5.88 2.21
N ASP A 109 8.17 4.63 2.49
CA ASP A 109 9.08 3.59 2.98
C ASP A 109 9.87 3.96 4.26
N ARG A 110 9.37 4.96 5.00
CA ARG A 110 9.94 5.44 6.26
C ARG A 110 9.37 4.61 7.41
N GLY A 111 10.21 3.77 8.03
CA GLY A 111 9.82 2.94 9.17
C GLY A 111 9.25 1.56 8.80
N VAL A 112 9.04 0.72 9.82
CA VAL A 112 8.67 -0.69 9.65
C VAL A 112 7.26 -0.83 9.06
N THR A 113 6.29 -0.08 9.58
CA THR A 113 4.89 -0.18 9.11
C THR A 113 4.76 0.20 7.65
N SER A 114 5.43 1.26 7.17
CA SER A 114 5.37 1.67 5.77
C SER A 114 5.93 0.60 4.82
N ARG A 115 7.03 -0.05 5.21
CA ARG A 115 7.63 -1.17 4.45
C ARG A 115 6.72 -2.41 4.37
N ILE A 116 5.82 -2.59 5.33
CA ILE A 116 4.78 -3.63 5.31
C ILE A 116 3.59 -3.19 4.45
N VAL A 117 3.12 -1.95 4.65
CA VAL A 117 1.93 -1.40 3.99
C VAL A 117 2.12 -1.33 2.48
N LYS A 118 3.25 -0.83 1.99
CA LYS A 118 3.46 -0.61 0.55
C LYS A 118 3.27 -1.86 -0.32
N PRO A 119 3.96 -3.00 -0.07
CA PRO A 119 3.72 -4.23 -0.84
C PRO A 119 2.33 -4.82 -0.58
N TYR A 120 1.79 -4.67 0.63
CA TYR A 120 0.44 -5.13 0.97
C TYR A 120 -0.64 -4.38 0.18
N TYR A 121 -0.57 -3.04 0.17
CA TYR A 121 -1.49 -2.16 -0.54
C TYR A 121 -1.50 -2.42 -2.04
N ARG A 122 -0.33 -2.61 -2.66
CA ARG A 122 -0.24 -3.02 -4.06
C ARG A 122 -0.97 -4.34 -4.33
N LYS A 123 -0.69 -5.38 -3.54
CA LYS A 123 -1.35 -6.70 -3.69
C LYS A 123 -2.87 -6.61 -3.50
N LEU A 124 -3.29 -5.80 -2.53
CA LEU A 124 -4.70 -5.54 -2.23
C LEU A 124 -5.42 -4.92 -3.42
N LEU A 125 -4.85 -3.86 -4.01
CA LEU A 125 -5.45 -3.19 -5.17
C LEU A 125 -5.47 -4.08 -6.42
N VAL A 126 -4.40 -4.82 -6.70
CA VAL A 126 -4.36 -5.74 -7.85
C VAL A 126 -5.45 -6.81 -7.73
N ARG A 127 -5.66 -7.35 -6.52
CA ARG A 127 -6.72 -8.33 -6.26
C ARG A 127 -8.13 -7.75 -6.44
N ALA A 128 -8.33 -6.48 -6.07
CA ALA A 128 -9.65 -5.84 -6.14
C ALA A 128 -10.00 -5.31 -7.53
N LEU A 129 -9.04 -4.69 -8.21
CA LEU A 129 -9.27 -3.87 -9.41
C LEU A 129 -8.64 -4.45 -10.68
N GLY A 130 -7.77 -5.46 -10.53
CA GLY A 130 -6.90 -5.94 -11.60
C GLY A 130 -5.67 -5.04 -11.80
N GLU A 131 -4.65 -5.57 -12.48
CA GLU A 131 -3.32 -4.96 -12.59
C GLU A 131 -3.36 -3.55 -13.21
N THR A 132 -4.13 -3.36 -14.28
CA THR A 132 -4.14 -2.09 -15.02
C THR A 132 -4.75 -0.94 -14.22
N VAL A 133 -5.89 -1.18 -13.57
CA VAL A 133 -6.58 -0.16 -12.78
C VAL A 133 -5.80 0.10 -11.48
N ALA A 134 -5.31 -0.95 -10.83
CA ALA A 134 -4.46 -0.83 -9.65
C ALA A 134 -3.21 0.02 -9.92
N ARG A 135 -2.54 -0.18 -11.06
CA ARG A 135 -1.36 0.62 -11.45
C ARG A 135 -1.67 2.10 -11.61
N ARG A 136 -2.83 2.44 -12.22
CA ARG A 136 -3.27 3.83 -12.37
C ARG A 136 -3.52 4.47 -11.02
N LEU A 137 -4.23 3.78 -10.12
CA LEU A 137 -4.49 4.28 -8.76
C LEU A 137 -3.19 4.44 -7.95
N ILE A 138 -2.28 3.47 -8.01
CA ILE A 138 -0.96 3.58 -7.36
C ILE A 138 -0.18 4.78 -7.89
N SER A 139 -0.24 5.03 -9.20
CA SER A 139 0.43 6.19 -9.82
C SER A 139 -0.19 7.50 -9.31
N HIS A 140 -1.51 7.58 -9.24
CA HIS A 140 -2.23 8.73 -8.68
C HIS A 140 -1.85 9.00 -7.22
N VAL A 141 -1.90 7.99 -6.35
CA VAL A 141 -1.50 8.12 -4.93
C VAL A 141 -0.03 8.54 -4.79
N THR A 142 0.84 8.05 -5.69
CA THR A 142 2.25 8.47 -5.73
C THR A 142 2.40 9.93 -6.16
N CYS A 143 1.60 10.42 -7.11
CA CYS A 143 1.58 11.84 -7.47
C CYS A 143 1.14 12.70 -6.29
N LEU A 144 0.05 12.32 -5.59
CA LEU A 144 -0.39 13.01 -4.38
C LEU A 144 0.70 13.10 -3.31
N PHE A 145 1.47 12.02 -3.12
CA PHE A 145 2.62 12.00 -2.20
C PHE A 145 3.67 13.05 -2.61
N VAL A 146 4.10 13.04 -3.87
CA VAL A 146 5.13 13.95 -4.38
C VAL A 146 4.68 15.42 -4.27
N GLU A 147 3.42 15.70 -4.61
CA GLU A 147 2.83 17.03 -4.47
C GLU A 147 2.83 17.49 -3.00
N SER A 148 2.49 16.60 -2.08
CA SER A 148 2.46 16.92 -0.65
C SER A 148 3.85 17.20 -0.08
N GLU A 149 4.88 16.46 -0.51
CA GLU A 149 6.28 16.69 -0.11
C GLU A 149 6.82 18.00 -0.69
N ALA A 150 6.47 18.33 -1.94
CA ALA A 150 6.89 19.59 -2.56
C ALA A 150 6.37 20.81 -1.79
N VAL A 151 5.13 20.75 -1.29
CA VAL A 151 4.56 21.81 -0.44
C VAL A 151 5.27 21.87 0.92
N ALA A 152 5.60 20.73 1.52
CA ALA A 152 6.32 20.69 2.79
C ALA A 152 7.72 21.32 2.69
N CYS A 153 8.46 21.07 1.60
CA CYS A 153 9.76 21.67 1.34
C CYS A 153 9.71 23.20 1.14
N GLN A 154 8.61 23.74 0.62
CA GLN A 154 8.43 25.18 0.41
C GLN A 154 8.09 25.93 1.71
N ILE A 155 7.46 25.25 2.68
CA ILE A 155 7.04 25.85 3.95
C ILE A 155 8.17 25.81 4.99
N ALA A 156 9.12 24.88 4.87
CA ALA A 156 10.26 24.80 5.79
C ALA A 156 11.16 26.06 5.66
N PRO A 157 11.37 26.85 6.72
CA PRO A 157 12.22 28.04 6.64
C PRO A 157 13.67 27.66 6.33
N PRO A 158 14.42 28.48 5.57
CA PRO A 158 15.84 28.25 5.35
C PRO A 158 16.54 28.24 6.71
N ARG A 159 17.17 27.11 7.03
CA ARG A 159 17.98 26.95 8.24
C ARG A 159 19.04 28.06 8.22
N ARG A 160 18.92 29.08 9.09
CA ARG A 160 19.93 30.13 9.20
C ARG A 160 21.27 29.45 9.48
N ALA A 161 22.16 29.49 8.49
CA ALA A 161 23.56 29.18 8.69
C ALA A 161 24.09 30.27 9.62
N ASN A 162 24.10 30.00 10.93
CA ASN A 162 24.76 30.89 11.86
C ASN A 162 26.25 30.84 11.55
N GLU A 163 26.72 31.94 10.99
CA GLU A 163 28.11 32.29 10.78
C GLU A 163 28.92 31.98 12.03
N ALA A 164 29.90 31.10 11.87
CA ALA A 164 31.05 31.04 12.74
C ALA A 164 31.90 32.29 12.48
N THR A 165 31.45 33.45 12.98
CA THR A 165 32.32 34.61 13.14
C THR A 165 33.08 34.41 14.44
N SER A 166 34.08 33.54 14.39
CA SER A 166 35.16 33.51 15.39
C SER A 166 35.93 34.82 15.25
N SER A 167 35.40 35.87 15.90
CA SER A 167 36.06 37.15 16.05
C SER A 167 37.28 36.95 16.94
N SER A 168 38.41 36.80 16.26
CA SER A 168 39.74 37.02 16.82
C SER A 168 39.79 38.40 17.48
N ARG A 169 39.90 38.44 18.81
CA ARG A 169 40.48 39.56 19.53
C ARG A 169 41.56 39.01 20.44
N GLY A 170 42.80 39.17 19.99
CA GLY A 170 43.94 39.21 20.88
C GLY A 170 44.11 40.59 21.52
N VAL A 171 45.06 40.61 22.48
CA VAL A 171 45.87 41.77 22.94
C VAL A 171 45.11 42.68 23.93
N ASP A 172 45.57 43.00 25.14
CA ASP A 172 46.90 43.31 25.72
C ASP A 172 47.04 42.66 27.13
N GLY A 173 48.22 42.39 27.71
CA GLY A 173 49.45 43.18 27.73
C GLY A 173 49.57 43.89 29.09
#